data_AF-A0A1Q9G6K4-F1
#
_entry.id   AF-A0A1Q9G6K4-F1
#
_cell.length_a   1.000
_cell.length_b   1.000
_cell.length_c   1.000
_cell.angle_alpha   90.00
_cell.angle_beta   90.00
_cell.angle_gamma   90.00
#
_symmetry.space_group_name_H-M   'P 1'
#
loop_
_entity.id
_entity.type
_entity.pdbx_description
1 polymer ?
#
loop_
_entity_poly.entity_id
_entity_poly.type
_entity_poly.pdbx_seq_one_letter_code
_entity_poly.pdbx_strand_id
1 'polypeptide(L)' 'MALNQPEQFKGKTCTLHLNISEEGKATIIRSNGNEKLCKITEKVVKTIGVFPMPADKQVAKKLNKVKLVVTQ' A
#
# COMPACT_ATOMS: atom_id res chain seq x y z
N MET A 1 1.41 14.79 7.36
CA MET A 1 0.40 15.13 6.34
C MET A 1 -0.73 14.12 6.45
N ALA A 2 -1.78 14.46 7.20
CA ALA A 2 -2.94 13.61 7.39
C ALA A 2 -3.88 13.69 6.17
N LEU A 3 -4.64 12.61 5.91
CA LEU A 3 -5.73 12.54 4.92
C LEU A 3 -6.91 13.44 5.36
N ASN A 4 -6.71 14.75 5.47
CA ASN A 4 -7.72 15.71 5.98
C ASN A 4 -8.67 16.25 4.90
N GLN A 5 -8.91 15.48 3.84
CA GLN A 5 -9.95 15.81 2.84
C GLN A 5 -10.69 14.52 2.44
N PRO A 6 -11.51 13.93 3.34
CA PRO A 6 -12.24 12.70 3.04
C PRO A 6 -13.26 12.88 1.90
N GLU A 7 -13.89 14.06 1.78
CA GLU A 7 -14.93 14.29 0.76
C GLU A 7 -14.43 14.24 -0.68
N GLN A 8 -13.23 14.75 -0.97
CA GLN A 8 -12.68 14.73 -2.34
C GLN A 8 -12.32 13.31 -2.82
N PHE A 9 -12.22 12.36 -1.90
CA PHE A 9 -11.90 10.96 -2.18
C PHE A 9 -13.09 10.04 -2.00
N LYS A 10 -14.28 10.56 -1.67
CA LYS A 10 -15.48 9.75 -1.49
C LYS A 10 -15.81 8.96 -2.75
N GLY A 11 -15.93 7.64 -2.61
CA GLY A 11 -16.15 6.69 -3.70
C GLY A 11 -14.93 6.51 -4.62
N LYS A 12 -13.78 7.10 -4.29
CA LYS A 12 -12.53 6.93 -5.04
C LYS A 12 -11.74 5.78 -4.45
N THR A 13 -11.04 5.08 -5.34
CA THR A 13 -10.22 3.94 -4.97
C THR A 13 -8.82 4.10 -5.55
N CYS A 14 -7.82 3.67 -4.80
CA CYS A 14 -6.49 3.39 -5.31
C CYS A 14 -6.14 1.92 -5.05
N THR A 15 -5.64 1.25 -6.07
CA THR A 15 -5.06 -0.09 -5.95
C THR A 15 -3.54 0.01 -6.13
N LEU A 16 -2.78 -0.44 -5.14
CA LEU A 16 -1.34 -0.60 -5.24
C LEU A 16 -0.96 -2.07 -5.35
N HIS A 17 -0.06 -2.39 -6.27
CA HIS A 17 0.58 -3.69 -6.35
C HIS A 17 1.96 -3.56 -5.74
N LEU A 18 2.19 -4.27 -4.64
CA LEU A 18 3.41 -4.21 -3.85
C LEU A 18 4.16 -5.54 -3.96
N ASN A 19 5.48 -5.47 -4.06
CA ASN A 19 6.35 -6.56 -3.65
C ASN A 19 6.84 -6.29 -2.24
N ILE A 20 6.78 -7.27 -1.35
CA ILE A 20 7.31 -7.16 0.00
C ILE A 20 8.48 -8.13 0.15
N SER A 21 9.62 -7.65 0.66
CA SER A 21 10.78 -8.51 0.94
C SER A 21 10.57 -9.34 2.21
N GLU A 22 11.43 -10.33 2.46
CA GLU A 22 11.40 -11.12 3.70
C GLU A 22 11.61 -10.25 4.96
N GLU A 23 12.27 -9.10 4.82
CA GLU A 23 12.44 -8.11 5.89
C GLU A 23 11.23 -7.16 6.04
N GLY A 24 10.20 -7.31 5.22
CA GLY A 24 9.00 -6.46 5.25
C GLY A 24 9.10 -5.16 4.46
N LYS A 25 10.17 -4.94 3.67
CA LYS A 25 10.30 -3.72 2.86
C LYS A 25 9.39 -3.80 1.65
N ALA A 26 8.51 -2.82 1.48
CA ALA A 26 7.57 -2.77 0.36
C ALA A 26 8.08 -1.92 -0.81
N THR A 27 8.04 -2.49 -2.00
CA THR A 27 8.31 -1.81 -3.27
C THR A 27 7.02 -1.72 -4.07
N ILE A 28 6.62 -0.51 -4.47
CA ILE A 28 5.45 -0.28 -5.31
C ILE A 28 5.81 -0.64 -6.75
N ILE A 29 5.10 -1.60 -7.33
CA ILE A 29 5.31 -2.06 -8.71
C ILE A 29 4.44 -1.26 -9.68
N ARG A 30 3.19 -1.01 -9.30
CA ARG A 30 2.24 -0.21 -10.06
C ARG A 30 1.09 0.26 -9.17
N SER A 31 0.48 1.36 -9.58
CA SER A 31 -0.75 1.90 -9.00
C SER A 31 -1.83 2.04 -10.08
N ASN A 32 -3.09 1.92 -9.68
CA ASN A 32 -4.24 2.12 -10.56
C ASN A 32 -5.42 2.71 -9.79
N GLY A 33 -6.19 3.60 -10.43
CA GLY A 33 -7.35 4.26 -9.83
C GLY A 33 -7.23 5.78 -9.83
N ASN A 34 -7.75 6.44 -8.79
CA ASN A 34 -7.72 7.91 -8.70
C ASN A 34 -6.28 8.40 -8.48
N GLU A 35 -5.78 9.25 -9.39
CA GLU A 35 -4.39 9.71 -9.38
C GLU A 35 -3.98 10.40 -8.06
N LYS A 36 -4.81 11.32 -7.55
CA LYS A 36 -4.50 12.06 -6.31
C LYS A 36 -4.47 11.11 -5.11
N LEU A 37 -5.44 10.21 -5.00
CA LEU A 37 -5.49 9.22 -3.93
C LEU A 37 -4.27 8.30 -4.01
N CYS A 38 -3.93 7.81 -5.21
CA CYS A 38 -2.77 6.95 -5.41
C CYS A 38 -1.45 7.63 -5.05
N LYS A 39 -1.23 8.89 -5.47
CA LYS A 39 -0.01 9.65 -5.09
C LYS A 39 0.14 9.76 -3.57
N ILE A 40 -0.95 9.98 -2.84
CA ILE A 40 -0.94 10.03 -1.38
C ILE A 40 -0.66 8.65 -0.80
N THR A 41 -1.36 7.61 -1.28
CA THR A 41 -1.17 6.23 -0.81
C THR A 41 0.27 5.76 -1.03
N GLU A 42 0.86 6.02 -2.19
CA GLU A 42 2.26 5.70 -2.48
C GLU A 42 3.22 6.38 -1.51
N LYS A 43 2.97 7.66 -1.19
CA LYS A 43 3.77 8.40 -0.21
C LYS A 43 3.65 7.77 1.18
N VAL A 44 2.45 7.39 1.60
CA VAL A 44 2.22 6.72 2.89
C VAL A 44 2.95 5.38 2.96
N VAL A 45 2.86 4.55 1.91
CA VAL A 45 3.58 3.27 1.85
C VAL A 45 5.10 3.46 1.98
N LYS A 46 5.66 4.47 1.30
CA LYS A 46 7.08 4.83 1.44
C LYS A 46 7.43 5.31 2.85
N THR A 47 6.51 6.00 3.53
CA THR A 47 6.70 6.46 4.91
C THR A 47 6.64 5.33 5.94
N ILE A 48 5.83 4.29 5.72
CA ILE A 48 5.77 3.12 6.59
C ILE A 48 7.15 2.44 6.68
N GLY A 49 7.88 2.38 5.56
CA GLY A 49 9.24 1.85 5.48
C GLY A 49 9.29 0.32 5.55
N VAL A 50 8.80 -0.28 6.64
CA VAL A 50 8.81 -1.72 6.90
C VAL A 50 7.42 -2.16 7.36
N PHE A 51 6.83 -3.11 6.63
CA PHE A 51 5.59 -3.77 6.99
C PHE A 51 5.89 -4.91 7.98
N PRO A 52 5.06 -5.08 9.02
CA PRO A 52 5.21 -6.20 9.94
C PRO A 52 5.04 -7.52 9.19
N MET A 53 6.04 -8.40 9.30
CA MET A 53 6.00 -9.75 8.72
C MET A 53 5.59 -10.78 9.76
N PRO A 54 4.80 -11.80 9.37
CA PRO A 54 4.49 -12.91 10.26
C PRO A 54 5.75 -13.70 10.59
N ALA A 55 5.84 -14.22 11.83
CA ALA A 55 6.97 -15.04 12.27
C ALA A 55 7.08 -16.37 11.49
N ASP A 56 5.94 -16.89 11.02
CA ASP A 56 5.91 -18.05 10.14
C ASP A 56 6.44 -17.69 8.75
N LYS A 57 7.59 -18.27 8.39
CA LYS A 57 8.27 -18.03 7.12
C LYS A 57 7.46 -18.50 5.90
N GLN A 58 6.63 -19.53 6.02
CA GLN A 58 5.78 -19.98 4.92
C GLN A 58 4.64 -18.99 4.68
N VAL A 59 4.08 -18.42 5.74
CA VAL A 59 3.06 -17.35 5.63
C VAL A 59 3.70 -16.07 5.09
N ALA A 60 4.90 -15.71 5.56
CA ALA A 60 5.63 -14.52 5.07
C ALA A 60 5.89 -14.60 3.56
N LYS A 61 6.31 -15.76 3.04
CA LYS A 61 6.52 -15.98 1.60
C LYS A 61 5.27 -15.73 0.75
N LYS A 62 4.07 -15.94 1.31
CA LYS A 62 2.79 -15.66 0.61
C LYS A 62 2.52 -14.15 0.49
N LEU A 63 3.15 -13.33 1.33
CA LEU A 63 3.03 -11.87 1.32
C LEU A 63 4.03 -11.17 0.38
N ASN A 64 4.85 -11.92 -0.36
CA ASN A 64 5.82 -11.33 -1.29
C ASN A 64 5.16 -10.49 -2.39
N LYS A 65 3.90 -10.76 -2.73
CA LYS A 65 3.10 -10.00 -3.71
C LYS A 65 1.74 -9.65 -3.10
N VAL A 66 1.52 -8.38 -2.81
CA VAL A 66 0.29 -7.90 -2.17
C VAL A 66 -0.42 -6.91 -3.07
N LYS A 67 -1.75 -7.06 -3.14
CA LYS A 67 -2.64 -6.05 -3.71
C LYS A 67 -3.28 -5.28 -2.56
N LEU A 68 -2.84 -4.04 -2.34
CA LEU A 68 -3.44 -3.14 -1.37
C LEU A 68 -4.51 -2.30 -2.06
N VAL A 69 -5.73 -2.33 -1.54
CA VAL A 69 -6.84 -1.53 -2.04
C VAL A 69 -7.22 -0.51 -0.97
N VAL A 70 -7.12 0.77 -1.31
CA VAL A 70 -7.49 1.89 -0.46
C VAL A 70 -8.72 2.54 -1.04
N THR A 71 -9.77 2.66 -0.22
CA THR A 71 -11.07 3.22 -0.57
C THR A 71 -11.44 4.28 0.46
N GLN A 72 -12.05 5.37 0.01
CA GLN A 72 -12.55 6.46 0.86
C GLN A 72 -13.99 6.81 0.51
#